data_AF-A0A523N2H0-F1
#
_entry.id   AF-A0A523N2H0-F1
#
_cell.length_a   1.000
_cell.length_b   1.000
_cell.length_c   1.000
_cell.angle_alpha   90.00
_cell.angle_beta   90.00
_cell.angle_gamma   90.00
#
_symmetry.space_group_name_H-M   'P 1'
#
loop_
_entity.id
_entity.type
_entity.pdbx_description
1 polymer ?
#
loop_
_entity_poly.entity_id
_entity_poly.type
_entity_poly.pdbx_seq_one_letter_code
_entity_poly.pdbx_strand_id
1 'polypeptide(L)'
;MKPSKICVLIEYHNKPAANPDTRIILIQELVRWIKSGHYWRHLFRYKQSSLMTNSWEALTEPFGTALAMRLLSRGDSSIHDANGNATAITPPLLFRLFKSFVGAYLRKPGFLRQKLEELEQITKSLQTSATIKSLDLTLPPVYLRTDYVVDLKAGGSVGHTAGVLNHLASFTAPPLFLTSIPIPTVNRNIETHVIPPSGRFMDFREIMYLDYNDHLRQTTEVLLKDRPPAFIYQRYSTNNYFGMELAQKLRVPFILEYNGSEVWINKIWSKPLKYEEIAEQIEMINLCGADVVVVVSQPLKSQLVERGVESEKILVNPNGVDPDLYFPDMESSNIRDQFNLGSKTVVGFIGTFGKWHGAEVLARAYGLLLKTYPEYRKTTQLLMVGDGVTMPQVKNEIEFFRIADNVIFTGMVPQEEGPKYLAACDILVSPHVPNSD
;
A
#
# COMPACT_ATOMS: atom_id res chain seq x y z
N MET A 1 25.63 26.13 -6.41
CA MET A 1 26.04 25.40 -7.64
C MET A 1 24.83 24.67 -8.19
N LYS A 2 24.70 24.50 -9.52
CA LYS A 2 23.64 23.63 -10.07
C LYS A 2 24.05 22.16 -9.81
N PRO A 3 23.16 21.31 -9.27
CA PRO A 3 23.51 19.93 -8.94
C PRO A 3 23.90 19.16 -10.19
N SER A 4 25.01 18.41 -10.12
CA SER A 4 25.52 17.61 -11.23
C SER A 4 24.93 16.20 -11.27
N LYS A 5 24.30 15.73 -10.18
CA LYS A 5 23.66 14.42 -10.06
C LYS A 5 22.17 14.52 -9.81
N ILE A 6 21.42 13.49 -10.18
CA ILE A 6 20.01 13.33 -9.82
C ILE A 6 19.77 11.96 -9.18
N CYS A 7 19.00 11.97 -8.08
CA CYS A 7 18.51 10.79 -7.41
C CYS A 7 16.99 10.83 -7.40
N VAL A 8 16.36 9.79 -7.91
CA VAL A 8 14.91 9.63 -7.92
C VAL A 8 14.55 8.56 -6.90
N LEU A 9 13.65 8.89 -5.98
CA LEU A 9 13.17 7.94 -4.98
C LEU A 9 11.76 7.48 -5.38
N ILE A 10 11.51 6.18 -5.39
CA ILE A 10 10.14 5.67 -5.63
C ILE A 10 9.23 6.05 -4.45
N GLU A 11 9.78 6.04 -3.24
CA GLU A 11 9.10 6.37 -1.99
C GLU A 11 9.96 7.30 -1.14
N TYR A 12 9.40 7.81 -0.04
CA TYR A 12 10.09 8.76 0.85
C TYR A 12 11.22 8.11 1.68
N HIS A 13 11.18 6.78 1.83
CA HIS A 13 12.12 6.03 2.65
C HIS A 13 13.42 5.76 1.89
N ASN A 14 14.54 5.74 2.60
CA ASN A 14 15.90 5.67 2.03
C ASN A 14 16.36 6.95 1.32
N LYS A 15 15.88 8.12 1.74
CA LYS A 15 16.42 9.40 1.25
C LYS A 15 17.92 9.48 1.58
N PRO A 16 18.81 9.59 0.57
CA PRO A 16 20.23 9.74 0.84
C PRO A 16 20.48 11.07 1.56
N ALA A 17 21.56 11.12 2.34
CA ALA A 17 21.97 12.33 3.04
C ALA A 17 22.01 13.53 2.08
N ALA A 18 21.56 14.69 2.56
CA ALA A 18 21.48 15.89 1.73
C ALA A 18 22.88 16.23 1.18
N ASN A 19 23.03 16.19 -0.13
CA ASN A 19 24.26 16.53 -0.84
C ASN A 19 23.98 17.70 -1.78
N PRO A 20 24.68 18.84 -1.65
CA PRO A 20 24.49 20.01 -2.52
C PRO A 20 24.65 19.74 -4.02
N ASP A 21 25.38 18.68 -4.40
CA ASP A 21 25.61 18.26 -5.78
C ASP A 21 24.55 17.28 -6.32
N THR A 22 23.64 16.79 -5.46
CA THR A 22 22.61 15.81 -5.85
C THR A 22 21.22 16.39 -5.71
N ARG A 23 20.51 16.48 -6.83
CA ARG A 23 19.07 16.77 -6.82
C ARG A 23 18.30 15.51 -6.45
N ILE A 24 17.64 15.50 -5.31
CA ILE A 24 16.77 14.39 -4.89
C ILE A 24 15.33 14.78 -5.23
N ILE A 25 14.63 13.93 -5.98
CA ILE A 25 13.20 14.09 -6.28
C ILE A 25 12.47 12.78 -6.03
N LEU A 26 11.16 12.85 -5.86
CA LEU A 26 10.30 11.67 -5.83
C LEU A 26 9.87 11.27 -7.24
N ILE A 27 9.54 10.00 -7.45
CA ILE A 27 9.06 9.48 -8.73
C ILE A 27 7.80 10.23 -9.20
N GLN A 28 6.92 10.66 -8.29
CA GLN A 28 5.72 11.43 -8.62
C GLN A 28 6.10 12.83 -9.17
N GLU A 29 7.21 13.41 -8.73
CA GLU A 29 7.74 14.65 -9.32
C GLU A 29 8.29 14.39 -10.73
N LEU A 30 9.02 13.29 -10.94
CA LEU A 30 9.50 12.90 -12.26
C LEU A 30 8.33 12.68 -13.25
N VAL A 31 7.29 11.97 -12.82
CA VAL A 31 6.06 11.76 -13.60
C VAL A 31 5.38 13.09 -13.92
N ARG A 32 5.33 14.04 -12.97
CA ARG A 32 4.82 15.39 -13.24
C ARG A 32 5.66 16.13 -14.27
N TRP A 33 6.98 16.02 -14.25
CA TRP A 33 7.85 16.61 -15.29
C TRP A 33 7.55 16.03 -16.67
N ILE A 34 7.35 14.72 -16.77
CA ILE A 34 7.04 14.06 -18.04
C ILE A 34 5.69 14.56 -18.58
N LYS A 35 4.66 14.56 -17.74
CA LYS A 35 3.30 14.99 -18.13
C LYS A 35 3.22 16.47 -18.51
N SER A 36 3.97 17.34 -17.84
CA SER A 36 3.98 18.79 -18.09
C SER A 36 4.94 19.22 -19.21
N GLY A 37 5.69 18.29 -19.81
CA GLY A 37 6.77 18.62 -20.74
C GLY A 37 8.00 19.27 -20.09
N HIS A 38 8.01 19.51 -18.77
CA HIS A 38 9.18 20.06 -18.08
C HIS A 38 10.39 19.11 -18.15
N TYR A 39 10.16 17.81 -18.36
CA TYR A 39 11.20 16.79 -18.47
C TYR A 39 12.24 17.08 -19.56
N TRP A 40 11.85 17.71 -20.68
CA TRP A 40 12.77 18.08 -21.77
C TRP A 40 13.92 18.99 -21.30
N ARG A 41 13.70 19.82 -20.27
CA ARG A 41 14.71 20.71 -19.67
C ARG A 41 15.76 19.96 -18.83
N HIS A 42 15.57 18.66 -18.62
CA HIS A 42 16.42 17.81 -17.82
C HIS A 42 17.13 16.71 -18.63
N LEU A 43 16.85 16.61 -19.94
CA LEU A 43 17.52 15.64 -20.81
C LEU A 43 19.03 15.87 -20.82
N PHE A 44 19.78 14.79 -20.56
CA PHE A 44 21.24 14.74 -20.50
C PHE A 44 21.89 15.81 -19.60
N ARG A 45 21.12 16.39 -18.69
CA ARG A 45 21.53 17.52 -17.86
C ARG A 45 22.50 17.10 -16.76
N TYR A 46 22.32 15.90 -16.23
CA TYR A 46 23.08 15.40 -15.09
C TYR A 46 24.25 14.52 -15.57
N LYS A 47 25.36 14.52 -14.83
CA LYS A 47 26.49 13.60 -15.07
C LYS A 47 26.14 12.16 -14.64
N GLN A 48 25.29 12.03 -13.63
CA GLN A 48 24.85 10.74 -13.09
C GLN A 48 23.36 10.80 -12.73
N SER A 49 22.63 9.72 -13.00
CA SER A 49 21.28 9.50 -12.49
C SER A 49 21.20 8.20 -11.68
N SER A 50 20.44 8.22 -10.60
CA SER A 50 20.21 7.04 -9.74
C SER A 50 18.74 6.94 -9.37
N LEU A 51 18.19 5.73 -9.39
CA LEU A 51 16.85 5.43 -8.89
C LEU A 51 17.01 4.59 -7.62
N MET A 52 16.31 4.94 -6.54
CA MET A 52 16.24 4.11 -5.34
C MET A 52 14.87 3.43 -5.27
N THR A 53 14.89 2.11 -5.26
CA THR A 53 13.75 1.21 -5.10
C THR A 53 14.03 0.25 -3.95
N ASN A 54 13.03 -0.46 -3.47
CA ASN A 54 13.23 -1.48 -2.43
C ASN A 54 13.68 -2.82 -3.01
N SER A 55 13.13 -3.20 -4.17
CA SER A 55 13.56 -4.35 -4.96
C SER A 55 13.55 -4.01 -6.44
N TRP A 56 14.49 -4.60 -7.18
CA TRP A 56 14.56 -4.51 -8.64
C TRP A 56 13.39 -5.24 -9.32
N GLU A 57 13.10 -6.44 -8.82
CA GLU A 57 11.97 -7.29 -9.22
C GLU A 57 10.64 -6.60 -8.95
N ALA A 58 10.62 -5.70 -7.96
CA ALA A 58 9.43 -4.99 -7.55
C ALA A 58 9.02 -3.82 -8.46
N LEU A 59 9.90 -3.38 -9.37
CA LEU A 59 9.70 -2.18 -10.16
C LEU A 59 8.60 -2.35 -11.22
N THR A 60 7.47 -1.67 -11.03
CA THR A 60 6.45 -1.50 -12.08
C THR A 60 6.94 -0.52 -13.15
N GLU A 61 6.56 -0.73 -14.40
CA GLU A 61 7.02 0.06 -15.56
C GLU A 61 8.56 0.12 -15.69
N PRO A 62 9.25 -1.04 -15.66
CA PRO A 62 10.71 -1.09 -15.64
C PRO A 62 11.33 -0.50 -16.91
N PHE A 63 10.72 -0.68 -18.09
CA PHE A 63 11.27 -0.11 -19.32
C PHE A 63 11.13 1.42 -19.34
N GLY A 64 9.92 1.93 -19.10
CA GLY A 64 9.65 3.36 -19.09
C GLY A 64 10.49 4.10 -18.05
N THR A 65 10.59 3.53 -16.85
CA THR A 65 11.39 4.10 -15.76
C THR A 65 12.88 4.08 -16.10
N ALA A 66 13.42 2.95 -16.56
CA ALA A 66 14.85 2.86 -16.90
C ALA A 66 15.22 3.81 -18.04
N LEU A 67 14.36 3.93 -19.06
CA LEU A 67 14.55 4.87 -20.17
C LEU A 67 14.54 6.33 -19.68
N ALA A 68 13.56 6.70 -18.85
CA ALA A 68 13.49 8.04 -18.28
C ALA A 68 14.72 8.36 -17.41
N MET A 69 15.22 7.38 -16.64
CA MET A 69 16.43 7.54 -15.86
C MET A 69 17.68 7.70 -16.73
N ARG A 70 17.81 6.90 -17.80
CA ARG A 70 18.93 6.99 -18.74
C ARG A 70 18.99 8.35 -19.42
N LEU A 71 17.84 8.86 -19.86
CA LEU A 71 17.74 10.12 -20.60
C LEU A 71 17.99 11.37 -19.75
N LEU A 72 17.97 11.27 -18.41
CA LEU A 72 18.37 12.36 -17.52
C LEU A 72 19.90 12.57 -17.46
N SER A 73 20.70 11.53 -17.78
CA SER A 73 22.13 11.50 -17.55
C SER A 73 22.93 11.41 -18.86
N ARG A 74 24.00 12.21 -18.97
CA ARG A 74 25.03 12.05 -20.02
C ARG A 74 26.12 11.04 -19.68
N GLY A 75 26.19 10.62 -18.42
CA GLY A 75 27.13 9.60 -17.93
C GLY A 75 26.36 8.39 -17.42
N ASP A 76 26.69 7.96 -16.20
CA ASP A 76 26.16 6.74 -15.61
C ASP A 76 24.70 6.90 -15.16
N SER A 77 23.98 5.78 -15.25
CA SER A 77 22.62 5.65 -14.75
C SER A 77 22.49 4.31 -14.03
N SER A 78 21.97 4.30 -12.82
CA SER A 78 21.84 3.08 -12.01
C SER A 78 20.54 3.01 -11.23
N ILE A 79 20.17 1.80 -10.85
CA ILE A 79 19.02 1.49 -10.00
C ILE A 79 19.56 0.77 -8.78
N HIS A 80 19.24 1.27 -7.60
CA HIS A 80 19.70 0.77 -6.32
C HIS A 80 18.51 0.17 -5.57
N ASP A 81 18.68 -1.05 -5.06
CA ASP A 81 17.69 -1.68 -4.20
C ASP A 81 17.98 -1.41 -2.70
N ALA A 82 17.07 -1.81 -1.81
CA ALA A 82 17.24 -1.62 -0.37
C ALA A 82 18.35 -2.51 0.24
N ASN A 83 18.76 -3.56 -0.47
CA ASN A 83 19.84 -4.46 -0.04
C ASN A 83 21.22 -3.91 -0.43
N GLY A 84 21.28 -2.74 -1.07
CA GLY A 84 22.52 -2.11 -1.51
C GLY A 84 23.03 -2.61 -2.87
N ASN A 85 22.28 -3.47 -3.57
CA ASN A 85 22.63 -3.88 -4.93
C ASN A 85 22.40 -2.72 -5.90
N ALA A 86 23.29 -2.58 -6.87
CA ALA A 86 23.21 -1.56 -7.90
C ALA A 86 23.20 -2.21 -9.30
N THR A 87 22.16 -1.95 -10.07
CA THR A 87 22.04 -2.37 -11.47
C THR A 87 22.27 -1.18 -12.39
N ALA A 88 23.27 -1.26 -13.26
CA ALA A 88 23.55 -0.22 -14.25
C ALA A 88 22.52 -0.24 -15.39
N ILE A 89 22.00 0.93 -15.76
CA ILE A 89 21.09 1.13 -16.90
C ILE A 89 21.91 1.23 -18.19
N THR A 90 22.35 0.08 -18.68
CA THR A 90 23.16 -0.05 -19.90
C THR A 90 22.29 -0.19 -21.15
N PRO A 91 22.81 0.11 -22.36
CA PRO A 91 22.08 -0.14 -23.61
C PRO A 91 21.59 -1.60 -23.77
N PRO A 92 22.37 -2.65 -23.40
CA PRO A 92 21.86 -4.03 -23.39
C PRO A 92 20.69 -4.26 -22.42
N LEU A 93 20.70 -3.66 -21.22
CA LEU A 93 19.57 -3.75 -20.30
C LEU A 93 18.33 -3.07 -20.89
N LEU A 94 18.46 -1.85 -21.41
CA LEU A 94 17.36 -1.13 -22.05
C LEU A 94 16.77 -1.89 -23.24
N PHE A 95 17.61 -2.52 -24.07
CA PHE A 95 17.13 -3.33 -25.19
C PHE A 95 16.37 -4.58 -24.74
N ARG A 96 16.82 -5.24 -23.66
CA ARG A 96 16.10 -6.38 -23.06
C ARG A 96 14.75 -5.94 -22.49
N LEU A 97 14.71 -4.83 -21.76
CA LEU A 97 13.45 -4.26 -21.23
C LEU A 97 12.51 -3.84 -22.36
N PHE A 98 13.04 -3.22 -23.42
CA PHE A 98 12.27 -2.86 -24.62
C PHE A 98 11.66 -4.10 -25.30
N LYS A 99 12.42 -5.18 -25.48
CA LYS A 99 11.90 -6.44 -26.02
C LYS A 99 10.76 -7.00 -25.16
N SER A 100 10.91 -6.97 -23.84
CA SER A 100 9.85 -7.39 -22.91
C SER A 100 8.61 -6.52 -23.05
N PHE A 101 8.78 -5.20 -23.07
CA PHE A 101 7.71 -4.22 -23.28
C PHE A 101 6.96 -4.46 -24.59
N VAL A 102 7.67 -4.57 -25.72
CA VAL A 102 7.05 -4.81 -27.04
C VAL A 102 6.33 -6.17 -27.07
N GLY A 103 6.96 -7.22 -26.54
CA GLY A 103 6.33 -8.54 -26.46
C GLY A 103 5.06 -8.55 -25.60
N ALA A 104 5.05 -7.82 -24.49
CA ALA A 104 3.86 -7.63 -23.66
C ALA A 104 2.80 -6.77 -24.39
N TYR A 105 3.21 -5.70 -25.08
CA TYR A 105 2.31 -4.84 -25.85
C TYR A 105 1.56 -5.61 -26.95
N LEU A 106 2.26 -6.47 -27.69
CA LEU A 106 1.69 -7.28 -28.77
C LEU A 106 0.74 -8.38 -28.26
N ARG A 107 1.04 -8.99 -27.09
CA ARG A 107 0.20 -10.04 -26.50
C ARG A 107 -1.02 -9.51 -25.74
N LYS A 108 -0.98 -8.27 -25.30
CA LYS A 108 -2.01 -7.66 -24.45
C LYS A 108 -3.44 -7.78 -25.00
N PRO A 109 -3.75 -7.54 -26.29
CA PRO A 109 -5.13 -7.63 -26.79
C PRO A 109 -5.70 -9.06 -26.70
N GLY A 110 -4.92 -10.08 -27.08
CA GLY A 110 -5.34 -11.47 -27.00
C GLY A 110 -5.52 -11.93 -25.54
N PHE A 111 -4.62 -11.51 -24.66
CA PHE A 111 -4.71 -11.78 -23.23
C PHE A 111 -5.96 -11.16 -22.59
N LEU A 112 -6.28 -9.91 -22.93
CA LEU A 112 -7.49 -9.25 -22.45
C LEU A 112 -8.77 -9.95 -22.92
N ARG A 113 -8.82 -10.37 -24.18
CA ARG A 113 -9.95 -11.13 -24.71
C ARG A 113 -10.15 -12.44 -23.96
N GLN A 114 -9.07 -13.19 -23.74
CA GLN A 114 -9.09 -14.41 -22.94
C GLN A 114 -9.65 -14.15 -21.52
N LYS A 115 -9.19 -13.08 -20.87
CA LYS A 115 -9.65 -12.71 -19.53
C LYS A 115 -11.12 -12.31 -19.49
N LEU A 116 -11.61 -11.59 -20.49
CA LEU A 116 -13.03 -11.25 -20.58
C LEU A 116 -13.91 -12.51 -20.72
N GLU A 117 -13.50 -13.46 -21.58
CA GLU A 117 -14.20 -14.74 -21.76
C GLU A 117 -14.21 -15.56 -20.44
N GLU A 118 -13.10 -15.57 -19.69
CA GLU A 118 -12.99 -16.21 -18.37
C GLU A 118 -13.90 -15.56 -17.33
N LEU A 119 -13.91 -14.22 -17.23
CA LEU A 119 -14.75 -13.49 -16.29
C LEU A 119 -16.24 -13.68 -16.60
N GLU A 120 -16.62 -13.76 -17.88
CA GLU A 120 -17.98 -14.07 -18.29
C GLU A 120 -18.41 -15.47 -17.83
N GLN A 121 -17.54 -16.47 -17.98
CA GLN A 121 -17.80 -17.83 -17.51
C GLN A 121 -17.96 -17.90 -15.98
N ILE A 122 -17.06 -17.23 -15.25
CA ILE A 122 -17.14 -17.12 -13.79
C ILE A 122 -18.48 -16.49 -13.38
N THR A 123 -18.85 -15.37 -14.00
CA THR A 123 -20.10 -14.65 -13.70
C THR A 123 -21.32 -15.56 -13.91
N LYS A 124 -21.37 -16.30 -15.02
CA LYS A 124 -22.45 -17.28 -15.29
C LYS A 124 -22.49 -18.42 -14.26
N SER A 125 -21.32 -18.89 -13.81
CA SER A 125 -21.23 -19.97 -12.81
C SER A 125 -21.79 -19.54 -11.45
N LEU A 126 -21.56 -18.28 -11.04
CA LEU A 126 -22.07 -17.73 -9.79
C LEU A 126 -23.61 -17.60 -9.78
N GLN A 127 -24.22 -17.36 -10.94
CA GLN A 127 -25.68 -17.26 -11.08
C GLN A 127 -26.40 -18.62 -11.02
N THR A 128 -25.69 -19.72 -11.30
CA THR A 128 -26.30 -21.03 -11.53
C THR A 128 -26.01 -22.06 -10.43
N SER A 129 -25.06 -21.79 -9.55
CA SER A 129 -24.52 -22.81 -8.63
C SER A 129 -24.83 -22.55 -7.16
N ALA A 130 -25.77 -23.32 -6.60
CA ALA A 130 -25.79 -23.60 -5.17
C ALA A 130 -24.75 -24.69 -4.87
N THR A 131 -23.46 -24.32 -4.83
CA THR A 131 -22.40 -25.28 -4.48
C THR A 131 -22.46 -25.57 -2.98
N ILE A 132 -22.64 -26.84 -2.61
CA ILE A 132 -22.47 -27.28 -1.22
C ILE A 132 -20.99 -27.12 -0.86
N LYS A 133 -20.70 -26.22 0.10
CA LYS A 133 -19.36 -25.97 0.61
C LYS A 133 -19.16 -26.70 1.93
N SER A 134 -17.99 -27.30 2.13
CA SER A 134 -17.61 -27.92 3.39
C SER A 134 -16.78 -26.95 4.23
N LEU A 135 -17.12 -26.83 5.52
CA LEU A 135 -16.34 -26.08 6.49
C LEU A 135 -15.81 -27.05 7.55
N ASP A 136 -14.49 -27.17 7.63
CA ASP A 136 -13.81 -27.90 8.69
C ASP A 136 -12.78 -26.98 9.34
N LEU A 137 -13.11 -26.46 10.52
CA LEU A 137 -12.25 -25.52 11.24
C LEU A 137 -11.03 -26.21 11.87
N THR A 138 -10.95 -27.55 11.87
CA THR A 138 -9.72 -28.25 12.28
C THR A 138 -8.60 -28.11 11.24
N LEU A 139 -8.92 -27.64 10.03
CA LEU A 139 -7.97 -27.39 8.94
C LEU A 139 -7.45 -25.95 8.95
N PRO A 140 -6.30 -25.69 8.32
CA PRO A 140 -5.76 -24.33 8.21
C PRO A 140 -6.58 -23.51 7.20
N PRO A 141 -6.96 -22.26 7.51
CA PRO A 141 -7.50 -21.36 6.50
C PRO A 141 -6.37 -20.80 5.63
N VAL A 142 -6.71 -20.39 4.40
CA VAL A 142 -5.78 -19.69 3.51
C VAL A 142 -6.12 -18.21 3.51
N TYR A 143 -5.19 -17.38 3.94
CA TYR A 143 -5.31 -15.93 3.91
C TYR A 143 -4.56 -15.37 2.69
N LEU A 144 -5.25 -14.62 1.86
CA LEU A 144 -4.73 -14.02 0.63
C LEU A 144 -4.61 -12.50 0.79
N ARG A 145 -3.38 -12.01 0.60
CA ARG A 145 -3.09 -10.59 0.44
C ARG A 145 -2.21 -10.34 -0.79
N THR A 146 -2.86 -10.04 -1.90
CA THR A 146 -2.20 -9.97 -3.20
C THR A 146 -2.24 -8.56 -3.80
N ASP A 147 -2.55 -7.53 -3.00
CA ASP A 147 -2.25 -6.16 -3.40
C ASP A 147 -0.75 -6.04 -3.64
N TYR A 148 -0.36 -5.54 -4.81
CA TYR A 148 1.03 -5.27 -5.10
C TYR A 148 1.37 -3.84 -4.70
N VAL A 149 1.76 -3.70 -3.44
CA VAL A 149 2.29 -2.46 -2.87
C VAL A 149 3.76 -2.69 -2.58
N VAL A 150 4.61 -1.81 -3.09
CA VAL A 150 6.05 -1.86 -2.78
C VAL A 150 6.24 -1.38 -1.33
N ASP A 151 7.00 -2.14 -0.53
CA ASP A 151 7.55 -1.73 0.78
C ASP A 151 6.54 -1.28 1.85
N LEU A 152 5.59 -2.14 2.15
CA LEU A 152 4.63 -1.92 3.21
C LEU A 152 5.24 -2.19 4.61
N LYS A 153 5.78 -1.14 5.24
CA LYS A 153 6.41 -1.22 6.57
C LYS A 153 5.49 -0.93 7.75
N ALA A 154 4.52 -0.04 7.56
CA ALA A 154 3.63 0.45 8.60
C ALA A 154 2.31 0.98 8.00
N GLY A 155 1.31 1.20 8.86
CA GLY A 155 0.02 1.77 8.51
C GLY A 155 -1.17 0.90 8.92
N GLY A 156 -2.38 1.44 8.78
CA GLY A 156 -3.60 0.76 9.21
C GLY A 156 -3.81 -0.60 8.52
N SER A 157 -3.45 -0.75 7.24
CA SER A 157 -3.58 -2.02 6.52
C SER A 157 -2.59 -3.09 7.00
N VAL A 158 -1.41 -2.68 7.49
CA VAL A 158 -0.40 -3.57 8.11
C VAL A 158 -0.93 -4.09 9.44
N GLY A 159 -1.30 -3.17 10.34
CA GLY A 159 -1.84 -3.51 11.65
C GLY A 159 -3.09 -4.38 11.57
N HIS A 160 -4.01 -4.02 10.65
CA HIS A 160 -5.22 -4.81 10.39
C HIS A 160 -4.91 -6.23 9.92
N THR A 161 -4.07 -6.38 8.89
CA THR A 161 -3.75 -7.71 8.34
C THR A 161 -3.11 -8.60 9.40
N ALA A 162 -2.15 -8.07 10.15
CA ALA A 162 -1.51 -8.81 11.23
C ALA A 162 -2.49 -9.14 12.35
N GLY A 163 -3.35 -8.19 12.75
CA GLY A 163 -4.38 -8.41 13.77
C GLY A 163 -5.32 -9.57 13.40
N VAL A 164 -5.82 -9.62 12.17
CA VAL A 164 -6.67 -10.74 11.73
C VAL A 164 -5.86 -12.03 11.66
N LEU A 165 -4.76 -12.04 10.91
CA LEU A 165 -3.99 -13.25 10.60
C LEU A 165 -3.40 -13.91 11.86
N ASN A 166 -2.89 -13.11 12.80
CA ASN A 166 -2.29 -13.61 14.04
C ASN A 166 -3.32 -14.29 14.97
N HIS A 167 -4.60 -13.99 14.81
CA HIS A 167 -5.67 -14.49 15.69
C HIS A 167 -6.56 -15.57 15.06
N LEU A 168 -6.41 -15.88 13.76
CA LEU A 168 -7.19 -16.96 13.12
C LEU A 168 -7.00 -18.32 13.81
N ALA A 169 -5.79 -18.60 14.29
CA ALA A 169 -5.48 -19.85 15.00
C ALA A 169 -6.20 -20.00 16.37
N SER A 170 -6.93 -18.98 16.84
CA SER A 170 -7.76 -19.09 18.05
C SER A 170 -8.98 -20.00 17.86
N PHE A 171 -9.41 -20.22 16.61
CA PHE A 171 -10.55 -21.09 16.28
C PHE A 171 -10.31 -22.00 15.08
N THR A 172 -9.12 -21.95 14.45
CA THR A 172 -8.71 -22.87 13.39
C THR A 172 -7.34 -23.50 13.66
N ALA A 173 -6.89 -24.42 12.81
CA ALA A 173 -5.45 -24.71 12.74
C ALA A 173 -4.67 -23.47 12.25
N PRO A 174 -3.34 -23.38 12.47
CA PRO A 174 -2.53 -22.23 12.07
C PRO A 174 -2.73 -21.87 10.59
N PRO A 175 -2.96 -20.59 10.25
CA PRO A 175 -3.28 -20.19 8.88
C PRO A 175 -2.09 -20.36 7.93
N LEU A 176 -2.40 -20.54 6.65
CA LEU A 176 -1.47 -20.39 5.54
C LEU A 176 -1.60 -18.98 4.96
N PHE A 177 -0.51 -18.22 4.93
CA PHE A 177 -0.52 -16.86 4.41
C PHE A 177 0.12 -16.77 3.03
N LEU A 178 -0.67 -16.42 2.00
CA LEU A 178 -0.16 -16.15 0.65
C LEU A 178 -0.17 -14.65 0.41
N THR A 179 1.00 -14.10 0.07
CA THR A 179 1.17 -12.66 -0.04
C THR A 179 2.08 -12.27 -1.19
N SER A 180 1.91 -11.06 -1.73
CA SER A 180 2.84 -10.50 -2.72
C SER A 180 4.14 -10.00 -2.08
N ILE A 181 4.08 -9.60 -0.80
CA ILE A 181 5.19 -9.06 0.00
C ILE A 181 5.09 -9.48 1.47
N PRO A 182 6.21 -9.61 2.21
CA PRO A 182 6.18 -9.87 3.65
C PRO A 182 5.50 -8.74 4.41
N ILE A 183 4.82 -9.06 5.51
CA ILE A 183 4.27 -8.08 6.45
C ILE A 183 5.05 -8.19 7.78
N PRO A 184 5.75 -7.14 8.22
CA PRO A 184 6.65 -7.21 9.38
C PRO A 184 5.98 -7.68 10.69
N THR A 185 4.71 -7.33 10.90
CA THR A 185 3.97 -7.61 12.15
C THR A 185 3.19 -8.92 12.16
N VAL A 186 3.26 -9.70 11.08
CA VAL A 186 2.69 -11.05 11.04
C VAL A 186 3.59 -12.00 11.84
N ASN A 187 2.99 -12.85 12.68
CA ASN A 187 3.71 -13.80 13.51
C ASN A 187 4.57 -14.73 12.64
N ARG A 188 5.86 -14.84 12.96
CA ARG A 188 6.85 -15.63 12.21
C ARG A 188 6.53 -17.13 12.18
N ASN A 189 5.70 -17.62 13.10
CA ASN A 189 5.27 -19.02 13.14
C ASN A 189 4.16 -19.34 12.12
N ILE A 190 3.59 -18.33 11.46
CA ILE A 190 2.58 -18.50 10.42
C ILE A 190 3.29 -18.88 9.11
N GLU A 191 2.90 -20.01 8.54
CA GLU A 191 3.43 -20.49 7.25
C GLU A 191 3.13 -19.44 6.18
N THR A 192 4.17 -18.74 5.70
CA THR A 192 4.04 -17.61 4.78
C THR A 192 4.73 -17.91 3.46
N HIS A 193 3.99 -17.74 2.35
CA HIS A 193 4.48 -17.88 0.99
C HIS A 193 4.40 -16.55 0.26
N VAL A 194 5.57 -15.99 -0.05
CA VAL A 194 5.68 -14.75 -0.83
C VAL A 194 5.68 -15.11 -2.31
N ILE A 195 4.60 -14.78 -3.01
CA ILE A 195 4.39 -15.06 -4.42
C ILE A 195 4.35 -13.72 -5.17
N PRO A 196 5.47 -13.18 -5.66
CA PRO A 196 5.46 -11.92 -6.41
C PRO A 196 4.76 -12.10 -7.77
N PRO A 197 4.42 -11.01 -8.49
CA PRO A 197 3.95 -11.09 -9.87
C PRO A 197 4.91 -11.87 -10.77
N SER A 198 4.38 -12.48 -11.84
CA SER A 198 5.13 -13.35 -12.76
C SER A 198 6.28 -12.67 -13.53
N GLY A 199 6.40 -11.34 -13.45
CA GLY A 199 7.27 -10.52 -14.29
C GLY A 199 6.72 -10.24 -15.69
N ARG A 200 5.56 -10.81 -16.05
CA ARG A 200 4.87 -10.50 -17.30
C ARG A 200 4.06 -9.21 -17.15
N PHE A 201 3.96 -8.46 -18.24
CA PHE A 201 3.19 -7.22 -18.31
C PHE A 201 3.55 -6.15 -17.26
N MET A 202 4.77 -6.16 -16.70
CA MET A 202 5.19 -5.21 -15.65
C MET A 202 5.06 -3.73 -16.06
N ASP A 203 5.13 -3.42 -17.36
CA ASP A 203 4.88 -2.08 -17.92
C ASP A 203 3.40 -1.74 -18.15
N PHE A 204 2.48 -2.65 -17.86
CA PHE A 204 1.04 -2.50 -18.01
C PHE A 204 0.35 -2.91 -16.70
N ARG A 205 0.39 -2.05 -15.68
CA ARG A 205 -0.04 -2.36 -14.30
C ARG A 205 -1.37 -3.11 -14.19
N GLU A 206 -2.42 -2.63 -14.88
CA GLU A 206 -3.74 -3.26 -14.85
C GLU A 206 -3.75 -4.68 -15.44
N ILE A 207 -2.93 -4.92 -16.47
CA ILE A 207 -2.77 -6.23 -17.12
C ILE A 207 -1.91 -7.15 -16.27
N MET A 208 -0.89 -6.61 -15.61
CA MET A 208 -0.08 -7.35 -14.64
C MET A 208 -0.94 -7.89 -13.50
N TYR A 209 -1.86 -7.10 -12.95
CA TYR A 209 -2.79 -7.61 -11.93
C TYR A 209 -3.69 -8.74 -12.45
N LEU A 210 -4.16 -8.65 -13.70
CA LEU A 210 -4.91 -9.74 -14.32
C LEU A 210 -4.07 -11.01 -14.51
N ASP A 211 -2.83 -10.89 -14.99
CA ASP A 211 -1.87 -12.00 -15.14
C ASP A 211 -1.45 -12.60 -13.81
N TYR A 212 -1.46 -11.81 -12.74
CA TYR A 212 -1.10 -12.26 -11.41
C TYR A 212 -2.08 -13.32 -10.87
N ASN A 213 -3.36 -13.25 -11.22
CA ASN A 213 -4.33 -14.33 -10.91
C ASN A 213 -3.89 -15.68 -11.50
N ASP A 214 -3.37 -15.69 -12.74
CA ASP A 214 -2.87 -16.93 -13.38
C ASP A 214 -1.62 -17.48 -12.67
N HIS A 215 -0.74 -16.58 -12.25
CA HIS A 215 0.47 -16.97 -11.53
C HIS A 215 0.15 -17.52 -10.14
N LEU A 216 -0.77 -16.87 -9.41
CA LEU A 216 -1.27 -17.35 -8.12
C LEU A 216 -1.91 -18.73 -8.26
N ARG A 217 -2.70 -18.96 -9.32
CA ARG A 217 -3.29 -20.27 -9.62
C ARG A 217 -2.23 -21.36 -9.74
N GLN A 218 -1.22 -21.15 -10.59
CA GLN A 218 -0.15 -22.13 -10.82
C GLN A 218 0.64 -22.46 -9.54
N THR A 219 1.04 -21.43 -8.79
CA THR A 219 1.84 -21.62 -7.56
C THR A 219 1.02 -22.25 -6.44
N THR A 220 -0.24 -21.83 -6.27
CA THR A 220 -1.09 -22.31 -5.18
C THR A 220 -1.61 -23.73 -5.41
N GLU A 221 -1.83 -24.14 -6.67
CA GLU A 221 -2.19 -25.54 -6.99
C GLU A 221 -1.14 -26.54 -6.52
N VAL A 222 0.14 -26.20 -6.63
CA VAL A 222 1.24 -27.02 -6.12
C VAL A 222 1.27 -27.00 -4.59
N LEU A 223 1.07 -25.82 -4.00
CA LEU A 223 1.18 -25.61 -2.55
C LEU A 223 0.06 -26.29 -1.76
N LEU A 224 -1.18 -26.25 -2.26
CA LEU A 224 -2.36 -26.82 -1.61
C LEU A 224 -2.64 -28.27 -2.03
N LYS A 225 -1.74 -28.89 -2.78
CA LYS A 225 -1.87 -30.28 -3.19
C LYS A 225 -2.00 -31.16 -1.94
N ASP A 226 -3.09 -31.90 -1.84
CA ASP A 226 -3.43 -32.78 -0.71
C ASP A 226 -3.55 -32.05 0.65
N ARG A 227 -3.74 -30.72 0.63
CA ARG A 227 -3.88 -29.87 1.83
C ARG A 227 -5.15 -29.00 1.71
N PRO A 228 -6.35 -29.56 1.93
CA PRO A 228 -7.58 -28.79 1.84
C PRO A 228 -7.62 -27.70 2.93
N PRO A 229 -8.00 -26.46 2.58
CA PRO A 229 -8.12 -25.40 3.57
C PRO A 229 -9.50 -25.41 4.24
N ALA A 230 -9.61 -24.81 5.43
CA ALA A 230 -10.91 -24.61 6.10
C ALA A 230 -11.82 -23.64 5.31
N PHE A 231 -11.23 -22.54 4.83
CA PHE A 231 -11.85 -21.49 4.03
C PHE A 231 -10.76 -20.65 3.35
N ILE A 232 -11.15 -19.86 2.35
CA ILE A 232 -10.30 -18.85 1.72
C ILE A 232 -10.72 -17.47 2.24
N TYR A 233 -9.81 -16.76 2.88
CA TYR A 233 -9.99 -15.37 3.31
C TYR A 233 -9.19 -14.46 2.39
N GLN A 234 -9.84 -13.58 1.64
CA GLN A 234 -9.17 -12.64 0.74
C GLN A 234 -9.39 -11.20 1.16
N ARG A 235 -8.28 -10.48 1.36
CA ARG A 235 -8.31 -9.03 1.38
C ARG A 235 -8.42 -8.50 -0.04
N TYR A 236 -9.51 -7.77 -0.33
CA TYR A 236 -9.78 -7.28 -1.68
C TYR A 236 -8.65 -6.35 -2.19
N SER A 237 -8.34 -6.49 -3.48
CA SER A 237 -7.37 -5.66 -4.21
C SER A 237 -7.80 -5.56 -5.68
N THR A 238 -7.35 -4.51 -6.38
CA THR A 238 -7.74 -4.24 -7.77
C THR A 238 -7.45 -5.43 -8.68
N ASN A 239 -8.42 -5.81 -9.52
CA ASN A 239 -8.32 -6.89 -10.52
C ASN A 239 -7.99 -8.28 -9.97
N ASN A 240 -8.15 -8.51 -8.66
CA ASN A 240 -7.96 -9.83 -8.05
C ASN A 240 -9.30 -10.56 -7.91
N TYR A 241 -9.43 -11.76 -8.49
CA TYR A 241 -10.56 -12.69 -8.33
C TYR A 241 -10.11 -14.10 -7.93
N PHE A 242 -8.80 -14.28 -7.67
CA PHE A 242 -8.19 -15.58 -7.45
C PHE A 242 -8.76 -16.31 -6.22
N GLY A 243 -8.98 -15.61 -5.10
CA GLY A 243 -9.52 -16.23 -3.89
C GLY A 243 -10.92 -16.80 -4.07
N MET A 244 -11.77 -16.09 -4.81
CA MET A 244 -13.11 -16.54 -5.18
C MET A 244 -13.02 -17.81 -6.03
N GLU A 245 -12.19 -17.79 -7.08
CA GLU A 245 -11.98 -18.94 -7.97
C GLU A 245 -11.45 -20.17 -7.20
N LEU A 246 -10.46 -19.96 -6.34
CA LEU A 246 -9.85 -21.01 -5.52
C LEU A 246 -10.88 -21.64 -4.57
N ALA A 247 -11.68 -20.82 -3.89
CA ALA A 247 -12.71 -21.29 -2.98
C ALA A 247 -13.78 -22.12 -3.71
N GLN A 248 -14.19 -21.68 -4.90
CA GLN A 248 -15.14 -22.41 -5.75
C GLN A 248 -14.56 -23.76 -6.21
N LYS A 249 -13.29 -23.78 -6.65
CA LYS A 249 -12.59 -25.00 -7.08
C LYS A 249 -12.47 -26.01 -5.94
N LEU A 250 -12.15 -25.54 -4.73
CA LEU A 250 -11.97 -26.37 -3.54
C LEU A 250 -13.27 -26.67 -2.79
N ARG A 251 -14.38 -26.01 -3.16
CA ARG A 251 -15.71 -26.13 -2.51
C ARG A 251 -15.64 -25.82 -1.01
N VAL A 252 -14.92 -24.76 -0.66
CA VAL A 252 -14.81 -24.23 0.72
C VAL A 252 -15.40 -22.82 0.78
N PRO A 253 -15.76 -22.30 1.97
CA PRO A 253 -16.21 -20.93 2.12
C PRO A 253 -15.20 -19.89 1.62
N PHE A 254 -15.71 -18.84 0.98
CA PHE A 254 -14.99 -17.66 0.55
C PHE A 254 -15.40 -16.46 1.41
N ILE A 255 -14.44 -15.92 2.15
CA ILE A 255 -14.58 -14.71 2.95
C ILE A 255 -13.87 -13.59 2.22
N LEU A 256 -14.60 -12.53 1.87
CA LEU A 256 -14.05 -11.33 1.26
C LEU A 256 -13.97 -10.22 2.30
N GLU A 257 -12.76 -9.80 2.65
CA GLU A 257 -12.54 -8.55 3.37
C GLU A 257 -12.56 -7.38 2.39
N TYR A 258 -13.57 -6.51 2.54
CA TYR A 258 -13.83 -5.38 1.68
C TYR A 258 -13.68 -4.06 2.46
N ASN A 259 -12.51 -3.44 2.33
CA ASN A 259 -12.20 -2.17 2.99
C ASN A 259 -12.63 -0.92 2.19
N GLY A 260 -13.19 -1.12 1.00
CA GLY A 260 -13.61 -0.05 0.09
C GLY A 260 -13.42 -0.44 -1.37
N SER A 261 -14.02 0.34 -2.27
CA SER A 261 -13.90 0.08 -3.71
C SER A 261 -12.58 0.59 -4.25
N GLU A 262 -11.70 -0.33 -4.65
CA GLU A 262 -10.44 0.00 -5.29
C GLU A 262 -10.66 0.71 -6.64
N VAL A 263 -11.75 0.39 -7.34
CA VAL A 263 -12.16 1.09 -8.57
C VAL A 263 -12.47 2.55 -8.27
N TRP A 264 -13.34 2.78 -7.27
CA TRP A 264 -13.73 4.13 -6.87
C TRP A 264 -12.54 4.93 -6.33
N ILE A 265 -11.68 4.33 -5.50
CA ILE A 265 -10.45 4.96 -4.98
C ILE A 265 -9.54 5.38 -6.14
N ASN A 266 -9.37 4.54 -7.17
CA ASN A 266 -8.56 4.90 -8.34
C ASN A 266 -9.18 6.04 -9.13
N LYS A 267 -10.51 6.06 -9.29
CA LYS A 267 -11.27 7.07 -10.03
C LYS A 267 -11.25 8.45 -9.36
N ILE A 268 -11.46 8.51 -8.05
CA ILE A 268 -11.64 9.77 -7.31
C ILE A 268 -10.30 10.28 -6.74
N TRP A 269 -9.50 9.40 -6.14
CA TRP A 269 -8.31 9.83 -5.38
C TRP A 269 -6.99 9.66 -6.13
N SER A 270 -6.97 8.84 -7.20
CA SER A 270 -5.76 8.49 -7.95
C SER A 270 -5.91 8.70 -9.47
N LYS A 271 -5.37 7.79 -10.29
CA LYS A 271 -5.50 7.80 -11.74
C LYS A 271 -6.62 6.82 -12.11
N PRO A 272 -7.65 7.25 -12.86
CA PRO A 272 -8.68 6.34 -13.36
C PRO A 272 -8.08 5.14 -14.09
N LEU A 273 -8.70 3.98 -13.91
CA LEU A 273 -8.29 2.73 -14.55
C LEU A 273 -8.60 2.83 -16.05
N LYS A 274 -7.70 2.30 -16.88
CA LYS A 274 -7.94 2.22 -18.32
C LYS A 274 -9.04 1.20 -18.65
N TYR A 275 -9.12 0.13 -17.87
CA TYR A 275 -10.07 -0.97 -18.02
C TYR A 275 -11.04 -1.00 -16.83
N GLU A 276 -11.64 0.15 -16.51
CA GLU A 276 -12.55 0.35 -15.37
C GLU A 276 -13.67 -0.71 -15.33
N GLU A 277 -14.35 -0.95 -16.45
CA GLU A 277 -15.44 -1.94 -16.55
C GLU A 277 -14.99 -3.36 -16.18
N ILE A 278 -13.76 -3.75 -16.53
CA ILE A 278 -13.19 -5.06 -16.15
C ILE A 278 -12.97 -5.11 -14.64
N ALA A 279 -12.45 -4.02 -14.07
CA ALA A 279 -12.20 -3.94 -12.64
C ALA A 279 -13.51 -3.95 -11.83
N GLU A 280 -14.55 -3.26 -12.31
CA GLU A 280 -15.90 -3.27 -11.72
C GLU A 280 -16.52 -4.67 -11.81
N GLN A 281 -16.40 -5.35 -12.95
CA GLN A 281 -16.85 -6.72 -13.11
C GLN A 281 -16.15 -7.65 -12.11
N ILE A 282 -14.83 -7.54 -11.96
CA ILE A 282 -14.04 -8.33 -10.99
C ILE A 282 -14.46 -8.01 -9.55
N GLU A 283 -14.67 -6.73 -9.22
CA GLU A 283 -15.17 -6.34 -7.90
C GLU A 283 -16.51 -7.01 -7.59
N MET A 284 -17.45 -6.96 -8.54
CA MET A 284 -18.75 -7.61 -8.40
C MET A 284 -18.67 -9.13 -8.36
N ILE A 285 -17.75 -9.75 -9.10
CA ILE A 285 -17.49 -11.21 -9.02
C ILE A 285 -17.11 -11.61 -7.59
N ASN A 286 -16.21 -10.85 -6.94
CA ASN A 286 -15.82 -11.13 -5.56
C ASN A 286 -16.98 -10.89 -4.58
N LEU A 287 -17.65 -9.74 -4.69
CA LEU A 287 -18.76 -9.38 -3.81
C LEU A 287 -19.94 -10.36 -3.94
N CYS A 288 -20.27 -10.80 -5.15
CA CYS A 288 -21.33 -11.77 -5.41
C CYS A 288 -20.92 -13.19 -4.99
N GLY A 289 -19.68 -13.61 -5.27
CA GLY A 289 -19.20 -14.97 -4.99
C GLY A 289 -18.81 -15.23 -3.53
N ALA A 290 -18.69 -14.20 -2.69
CA ALA A 290 -18.39 -14.33 -1.27
C ALA A 290 -19.57 -14.93 -0.49
N ASP A 291 -19.26 -15.87 0.41
CA ASP A 291 -20.20 -16.38 1.41
C ASP A 291 -20.34 -15.40 2.58
N VAL A 292 -19.24 -14.68 2.89
CA VAL A 292 -19.23 -13.59 3.86
C VAL A 292 -18.42 -12.42 3.29
N VAL A 293 -19.01 -11.23 3.31
CA VAL A 293 -18.32 -9.97 3.02
C VAL A 293 -18.10 -9.24 4.34
N VAL A 294 -16.84 -9.12 4.75
CA VAL A 294 -16.43 -8.41 5.96
C VAL A 294 -16.16 -6.96 5.60
N VAL A 295 -16.86 -6.02 6.25
CA VAL A 295 -16.65 -4.58 6.11
C VAL A 295 -16.37 -3.94 7.47
N VAL A 296 -15.63 -2.84 7.48
CA VAL A 296 -15.19 -2.19 8.72
C VAL A 296 -16.19 -1.19 9.30
N SER A 297 -17.28 -0.89 8.59
CA SER A 297 -18.21 0.16 9.01
C SER A 297 -19.61 0.00 8.43
N GLN A 298 -20.60 0.56 9.14
CA GLN A 298 -21.99 0.57 8.68
C GLN A 298 -22.17 1.34 7.35
N PRO A 299 -21.49 2.48 7.09
CA PRO A 299 -21.56 3.14 5.78
C PRO A 299 -21.13 2.23 4.62
N LEU A 300 -20.06 1.44 4.78
CA LEU A 300 -19.65 0.49 3.74
C LEU A 300 -20.71 -0.60 3.52
N LYS A 301 -21.33 -1.11 4.59
CA LYS A 301 -22.45 -2.05 4.45
C LYS A 301 -23.60 -1.43 3.66
N SER A 302 -24.03 -0.22 4.00
CA SER A 302 -25.12 0.47 3.29
C SER A 302 -24.78 0.65 1.80
N GLN A 303 -23.56 1.08 1.46
CA GLN A 303 -23.11 1.22 0.08
C GLN A 303 -23.13 -0.11 -0.69
N LEU A 304 -22.72 -1.22 -0.06
CA LEU A 304 -22.77 -2.53 -0.71
C LEU A 304 -24.20 -3.03 -0.93
N VAL A 305 -25.10 -2.80 0.03
CA VAL A 305 -26.53 -3.12 -0.12
C VAL A 305 -27.15 -2.33 -1.28
N GLU A 306 -26.85 -1.03 -1.39
CA GLU A 306 -27.29 -0.19 -2.52
C GLU A 306 -26.76 -0.70 -3.87
N ARG A 307 -25.59 -1.34 -3.87
CA ARG A 307 -24.99 -1.98 -5.05
C ARG A 307 -25.52 -3.39 -5.32
N GLY A 308 -26.52 -3.85 -4.58
CA GLY A 308 -27.17 -5.15 -4.78
C GLY A 308 -26.49 -6.33 -4.10
N VAL A 309 -25.56 -6.10 -3.17
CA VAL A 309 -24.99 -7.16 -2.33
C VAL A 309 -25.98 -7.52 -1.23
N GLU A 310 -26.31 -8.81 -1.10
CA GLU A 310 -27.21 -9.32 -0.06
C GLU A 310 -26.76 -8.89 1.35
N SER A 311 -27.69 -8.39 2.17
CA SER A 311 -27.35 -7.78 3.47
C SER A 311 -26.94 -8.82 4.50
N GLU A 312 -27.44 -10.04 4.34
CA GLU A 312 -27.28 -11.20 5.22
C GLU A 312 -25.85 -11.75 5.19
N LYS A 313 -25.16 -11.62 4.06
CA LYS A 313 -23.74 -12.01 3.94
C LYS A 313 -22.78 -10.90 4.36
N ILE A 314 -23.24 -9.68 4.62
CA ILE A 314 -22.36 -8.56 5.00
C ILE A 314 -22.23 -8.50 6.52
N LEU A 315 -21.04 -8.86 7.01
CA LEU A 315 -20.62 -8.72 8.41
C LEU A 315 -19.93 -7.37 8.61
N VAL A 316 -20.51 -6.51 9.46
CA VAL A 316 -19.84 -5.29 9.92
C VAL A 316 -18.96 -5.65 11.11
N ASN A 317 -17.64 -5.61 10.89
CA ASN A 317 -16.63 -5.89 11.90
C ASN A 317 -15.64 -4.72 11.97
N PRO A 318 -15.87 -3.72 12.84
CA PRO A 318 -14.96 -2.59 13.01
C PRO A 318 -13.56 -3.05 13.41
N ASN A 319 -12.53 -2.35 12.93
CA ASN A 319 -11.15 -2.70 13.25
C ASN A 319 -10.89 -2.58 14.76
N GLY A 320 -10.34 -3.66 15.32
CA GLY A 320 -9.83 -3.68 16.68
C GLY A 320 -8.39 -3.20 16.78
N VAL A 321 -7.88 -3.22 18.01
CA VAL A 321 -6.47 -3.01 18.34
C VAL A 321 -5.99 -4.22 19.14
N ASP A 322 -4.70 -4.55 19.00
CA ASP A 322 -4.06 -5.58 19.82
C ASP A 322 -3.82 -5.03 21.24
N PRO A 323 -4.54 -5.52 22.27
CA PRO A 323 -4.43 -4.99 23.62
C PRO A 323 -3.11 -5.34 24.31
N ASP A 324 -2.36 -6.35 23.82
CA ASP A 324 -1.04 -6.69 24.34
C ASP A 324 0.02 -5.70 23.84
N LEU A 325 -0.24 -5.06 22.69
CA LEU A 325 0.61 -4.03 22.09
C LEU A 325 0.18 -2.60 22.41
N TYR A 326 -1.11 -2.36 22.68
CA TYR A 326 -1.64 -1.02 22.93
C TYR A 326 -2.42 -1.01 24.26
N PHE A 327 -1.77 -0.51 25.31
CA PHE A 327 -2.33 -0.45 26.66
C PHE A 327 -1.95 0.86 27.40
N PRO A 328 -2.73 1.31 28.40
CA PRO A 328 -2.59 2.63 29.03
C PRO A 328 -1.25 2.89 29.74
N ASP A 329 -0.66 1.87 30.38
CA ASP A 329 0.53 2.01 31.22
C ASP A 329 1.85 1.70 30.48
N MET A 330 1.87 1.95 29.17
CA MET A 330 3.05 1.68 28.37
C MET A 330 4.18 2.67 28.68
N GLU A 331 5.38 2.14 28.94
CA GLU A 331 6.59 2.94 29.13
C GLU A 331 6.94 3.75 27.87
N SER A 332 7.00 5.08 28.02
CA SER A 332 7.31 6.03 26.94
C SER A 332 8.47 6.98 27.28
N SER A 333 9.10 6.79 28.44
CA SER A 333 10.23 7.58 28.94
C SER A 333 11.36 7.69 27.92
N ASN A 334 11.70 6.59 27.25
CA ASN A 334 12.70 6.56 26.18
C ASN A 334 12.40 7.51 25.01
N ILE A 335 11.13 7.60 24.56
CA ILE A 335 10.72 8.51 23.48
C ILE A 335 10.72 9.95 23.99
N ARG A 336 10.23 10.19 25.21
CA ARG A 336 10.24 11.54 25.81
C ARG A 336 11.66 12.06 25.99
N ASP A 337 12.61 11.21 26.39
CA ASP A 337 14.02 11.54 26.54
C ASP A 337 14.70 11.76 25.18
N GLN A 338 14.46 10.86 24.21
CA GLN A 338 15.01 10.96 22.85
C GLN A 338 14.73 12.32 22.20
N PHE A 339 13.54 12.87 22.42
CA PHE A 339 13.14 14.16 21.85
C PHE A 339 13.17 15.34 22.82
N ASN A 340 13.75 15.16 24.01
CA ASN A 340 13.84 16.18 25.06
C ASN A 340 12.47 16.82 25.38
N LEU A 341 11.42 15.99 25.49
CA LEU A 341 10.04 16.43 25.74
C LEU A 341 9.84 16.90 27.19
N GLY A 342 10.62 16.35 28.14
CA GLY A 342 10.57 16.73 29.54
C GLY A 342 9.15 16.73 30.10
N SER A 343 8.76 17.82 30.78
CA SER A 343 7.41 18.02 31.32
C SER A 343 6.44 18.75 30.38
N LYS A 344 6.78 18.89 29.08
CA LYS A 344 5.88 19.54 28.13
C LYS A 344 4.65 18.67 27.88
N THR A 345 3.51 19.29 27.61
CA THR A 345 2.33 18.65 27.05
C THR A 345 2.58 18.35 25.57
N VAL A 346 2.53 17.08 25.22
CA VAL A 346 2.80 16.58 23.87
C VAL A 346 1.49 16.37 23.13
N VAL A 347 1.26 17.16 22.09
CA VAL A 347 0.15 16.99 21.14
C VAL A 347 0.65 16.10 20.01
N GLY A 348 0.07 14.93 19.85
CA GLY A 348 0.53 13.87 18.95
C GLY A 348 -0.38 13.68 17.74
N PHE A 349 0.25 13.37 16.61
CA PHE A 349 -0.38 12.76 15.45
C PHE A 349 0.46 11.56 15.02
N ILE A 350 -0.19 10.43 14.75
CA ILE A 350 0.44 9.27 14.12
C ILE A 350 -0.40 8.84 12.91
N GLY A 351 0.23 8.72 11.75
CA GLY A 351 -0.45 8.27 10.54
C GLY A 351 0.20 8.73 9.25
N THR A 352 -0.42 8.37 8.14
CA THR A 352 0.01 8.83 6.82
C THR A 352 -0.34 10.29 6.63
N PHE A 353 0.57 11.09 6.05
CA PHE A 353 0.28 12.49 5.68
C PHE A 353 -0.40 12.47 4.31
N GLY A 354 -1.58 11.87 4.30
CA GLY A 354 -2.45 11.71 3.15
C GLY A 354 -3.49 12.82 3.09
N LYS A 355 -4.12 12.98 1.93
CA LYS A 355 -5.07 14.08 1.63
C LYS A 355 -6.20 14.24 2.65
N TRP A 356 -6.64 13.14 3.27
CA TRP A 356 -7.77 13.13 4.20
C TRP A 356 -7.39 13.04 5.68
N HIS A 357 -6.12 12.76 5.96
CA HIS A 357 -5.67 12.57 7.34
C HIS A 357 -5.51 13.91 8.09
N GLY A 358 -5.45 15.04 7.36
CA GLY A 358 -5.50 16.39 7.92
C GLY A 358 -4.27 16.83 8.73
N ALA A 359 -3.09 16.24 8.48
CA ALA A 359 -1.86 16.60 9.17
C ALA A 359 -1.54 18.11 9.07
N GLU A 360 -1.81 18.72 7.91
CA GLU A 360 -1.65 20.15 7.68
C GLU A 360 -2.66 21.00 8.46
N VAL A 361 -3.87 20.47 8.68
CA VAL A 361 -4.89 21.11 9.51
C VAL A 361 -4.43 21.17 10.96
N LEU A 362 -3.85 20.09 11.48
CA LEU A 362 -3.28 20.08 12.82
C LEU A 362 -2.10 21.05 12.96
N ALA A 363 -1.19 21.09 11.98
CA ALA A 363 -0.07 22.04 12.01
C ALA A 363 -0.56 23.50 12.04
N ARG A 364 -1.57 23.82 11.23
CA ARG A 364 -2.24 25.13 11.25
C ARG A 364 -2.92 25.42 12.58
N ALA A 365 -3.68 24.46 13.12
CA ALA A 365 -4.38 24.61 14.39
C ALA A 365 -3.41 24.86 15.55
N TYR A 366 -2.29 24.12 15.59
CA TYR A 366 -1.24 24.31 16.58
C TYR A 366 -0.52 25.67 16.42
N GLY A 367 -0.28 26.11 15.18
CA GLY A 367 0.23 27.45 14.90
C GLY A 367 -0.70 28.57 15.38
N LEU A 368 -2.01 28.41 15.18
CA LEU A 368 -3.03 29.31 15.70
C LEU A 368 -3.07 29.31 17.24
N LEU A 369 -2.98 28.14 17.87
CA LEU A 369 -2.91 28.01 19.33
C LEU A 369 -1.75 28.83 19.90
N LEU A 370 -0.54 28.67 19.35
CA LEU A 370 0.65 29.39 19.81
C LEU A 370 0.64 30.88 19.45
N LYS A 371 -0.10 31.27 18.41
CA LYS A 371 -0.33 32.69 18.09
C LYS A 371 -1.26 33.35 19.11
N THR A 372 -2.33 32.66 19.50
CA THR A 372 -3.33 33.17 20.45
C THR A 372 -2.83 33.12 21.90
N TYR A 373 -2.08 32.07 22.26
CA TYR A 373 -1.55 31.83 23.61
C TYR A 373 -0.02 31.61 23.55
N PRO A 374 0.78 32.68 23.46
CA PRO A 374 2.24 32.58 23.30
C PRO A 374 2.96 31.84 24.43
N GLU A 375 2.40 31.82 25.63
CA GLU A 375 2.93 31.13 26.81
C GLU A 375 3.10 29.62 26.58
N TYR A 376 2.25 29.01 25.74
CA TYR A 376 2.31 27.59 25.43
C TYR A 376 3.54 27.19 24.62
N ARG A 377 4.26 28.14 23.99
CA ARG A 377 5.52 27.83 23.31
C ARG A 377 6.56 27.16 24.20
N LYS A 378 6.52 27.39 25.52
CA LYS A 378 7.47 26.79 26.46
C LYS A 378 6.97 25.48 27.07
N THR A 379 5.66 25.24 27.04
CA THR A 379 5.02 24.14 27.77
C THR A 379 4.41 23.09 26.86
N THR A 380 4.34 23.31 25.54
CA THR A 380 3.78 22.34 24.60
C THR A 380 4.75 21.97 23.48
N GLN A 381 4.58 20.76 22.95
CA GLN A 381 5.31 20.26 21.79
C GLN A 381 4.34 19.52 20.86
N LEU A 382 4.42 19.76 19.56
CA LEU A 382 3.71 18.99 18.55
C LEU A 382 4.62 17.85 18.06
N LEU A 383 4.20 16.60 18.26
CA LEU A 383 4.88 15.40 17.79
C LEU A 383 4.13 14.82 16.59
N MET A 384 4.74 14.89 15.40
CA MET A 384 4.15 14.41 14.16
C MET A 384 4.89 13.16 13.67
N VAL A 385 4.23 12.01 13.82
CA VAL A 385 4.74 10.68 13.49
C VAL A 385 4.16 10.21 12.16
N GLY A 386 5.03 9.99 11.18
CA GLY A 386 4.66 9.59 9.82
C GLY A 386 5.25 10.47 8.73
N ASP A 387 4.85 10.19 7.50
CA ASP A 387 5.21 10.95 6.30
C ASP A 387 4.11 10.78 5.23
N GLY A 388 4.22 11.50 4.13
CA GLY A 388 3.30 11.37 3.00
C GLY A 388 3.26 12.60 2.09
N VAL A 389 2.32 12.55 1.16
CA VAL A 389 2.19 13.53 0.07
C VAL A 389 1.86 14.94 0.55
N THR A 390 1.25 15.12 1.73
CA THR A 390 0.92 16.43 2.30
C THR A 390 2.01 17.02 3.20
N MET A 391 3.14 16.32 3.41
CA MET A 391 4.28 16.82 4.18
C MET A 391 4.77 18.23 3.76
N PRO A 392 4.84 18.59 2.45
CA PRO A 392 5.18 19.96 2.06
C PRO A 392 4.20 21.01 2.61
N GLN A 393 2.90 20.72 2.61
CA GLN A 393 1.85 21.60 3.13
C GLN A 393 1.98 21.77 4.64
N VAL A 394 2.26 20.68 5.37
CA VAL A 394 2.55 20.72 6.81
C VAL A 394 3.73 21.66 7.10
N LYS A 395 4.83 21.53 6.35
CA LYS A 395 6.02 22.38 6.52
C LYS A 395 5.72 23.86 6.23
N ASN A 396 4.90 24.14 5.22
CA ASN A 396 4.49 25.51 4.90
C ASN A 396 3.70 26.15 6.06
N GLU A 397 2.79 25.42 6.72
CA GLU A 397 2.06 25.92 7.89
C GLU A 397 3.02 26.22 9.06
N ILE A 398 3.97 25.32 9.33
CA ILE A 398 4.97 25.50 10.39
C ILE A 398 5.84 26.74 10.15
N GLU A 399 6.28 26.94 8.91
CA GLU A 399 7.05 28.12 8.51
C GLU A 399 6.22 29.39 8.61
N PHE A 400 4.98 29.37 8.11
CA PHE A 400 4.05 30.50 8.17
C PHE A 400 3.82 30.99 9.60
N PHE A 401 3.61 30.07 10.56
CA PHE A 401 3.42 30.40 11.97
C PHE A 401 4.72 30.57 12.76
N ARG A 402 5.89 30.29 12.16
CA ARG A 402 7.23 30.33 12.79
C ARG A 402 7.30 29.48 14.07
N ILE A 403 6.84 28.23 13.97
CA ILE A 403 6.74 27.29 15.11
C ILE A 403 7.65 26.06 14.96
N ALA A 404 8.69 26.14 14.12
CA ALA A 404 9.58 25.00 13.86
C ALA A 404 10.19 24.39 15.14
N ASP A 405 10.58 25.22 16.11
CA ASP A 405 11.15 24.77 17.39
C ASP A 405 10.13 24.02 18.27
N ASN A 406 8.83 24.16 17.98
CA ASN A 406 7.73 23.54 18.69
C ASN A 406 7.16 22.31 17.97
N VAL A 407 7.78 21.85 16.86
CA VAL A 407 7.35 20.67 16.12
C VAL A 407 8.48 19.66 15.96
N ILE A 408 8.19 18.40 16.26
CA ILE A 408 9.09 17.28 15.99
C ILE A 408 8.49 16.43 14.88
N PHE A 409 9.29 16.17 13.86
CA PHE A 409 9.01 15.18 12.83
C PHE A 409 9.86 13.96 13.07
N THR A 410 9.23 12.82 13.30
CA THR A 410 9.95 11.54 13.44
C THR A 410 10.19 10.87 12.10
N GLY A 411 9.43 11.27 11.07
CA GLY A 411 9.25 10.46 9.87
C GLY A 411 8.41 9.20 10.19
N MET A 412 8.41 8.23 9.28
CA MET A 412 7.80 6.94 9.57
C MET A 412 8.63 6.16 10.58
N VAL A 413 7.94 5.53 11.53
CA VAL A 413 8.52 4.63 12.53
C VAL A 413 8.04 3.21 12.25
N PRO A 414 8.80 2.17 12.65
CA PRO A 414 8.32 0.78 12.59
C PRO A 414 6.96 0.64 13.27
N GLN A 415 6.06 -0.18 12.70
CA GLN A 415 4.70 -0.35 13.23
C GLN A 415 4.69 -0.77 14.70
N GLU A 416 5.64 -1.63 15.10
CA GLU A 416 5.83 -2.12 16.47
C GLU A 416 6.30 -1.06 17.48
N GLU A 417 6.88 0.05 17.01
CA GLU A 417 7.27 1.17 17.88
C GLU A 417 6.13 2.18 18.06
N GLY A 418 5.15 2.19 17.15
CA GLY A 418 4.00 3.10 17.18
C GLY A 418 3.33 3.27 18.55
N PRO A 419 3.07 2.18 19.31
CA PRO A 419 2.54 2.27 20.67
C PRO A 419 3.35 3.17 21.62
N LYS A 420 4.69 3.12 21.57
CA LYS A 420 5.56 3.93 22.46
C LYS A 420 5.47 5.42 22.13
N TYR A 421 5.35 5.75 20.84
CA TYR A 421 5.14 7.12 20.39
C TYR A 421 3.77 7.65 20.80
N LEU A 422 2.73 6.81 20.73
CA LEU A 422 1.39 7.15 21.24
C LEU A 422 1.43 7.41 22.75
N ALA A 423 2.06 6.53 23.52
CA ALA A 423 2.19 6.66 24.98
C ALA A 423 3.07 7.85 25.42
N ALA A 424 3.89 8.41 24.52
CA ALA A 424 4.65 9.63 24.78
C ALA A 424 3.78 10.90 24.67
N CYS A 425 2.59 10.80 24.07
CA CYS A 425 1.66 11.91 23.84
C CYS A 425 0.70 12.09 25.02
N ASP A 426 0.43 13.34 25.37
CA ASP A 426 -0.58 13.71 26.36
C ASP A 426 -1.95 13.91 25.70
N ILE A 427 -1.97 14.33 24.43
CA ILE A 427 -3.17 14.53 23.61
C ILE A 427 -2.91 13.92 22.24
N LEU A 428 -3.79 13.02 21.77
CA LEU A 428 -3.75 12.50 20.40
C LEU A 428 -4.83 13.14 19.55
N VAL A 429 -4.45 13.61 18.36
CA VAL A 429 -5.37 14.30 17.45
C VAL A 429 -5.52 13.51 16.16
N SER A 430 -6.77 13.25 15.78
CA SER A 430 -7.17 12.70 14.49
C SER A 430 -7.91 13.79 13.69
N PRO A 431 -7.18 14.68 13.00
CA PRO A 431 -7.74 15.89 12.39
C PRO A 431 -8.33 15.62 11.00
N HIS A 432 -9.02 14.48 10.83
CA HIS A 432 -9.50 14.06 9.52
C HIS A 432 -10.34 15.14 8.85
N VAL A 433 -10.07 15.37 7.57
CA VAL A 433 -10.88 16.27 6.73
C VAL A 433 -11.78 15.43 5.85
N PRO A 434 -13.01 15.91 5.54
CA PRO A 434 -13.83 15.28 4.52
C PRO A 434 -13.03 15.13 3.22
N ASN A 435 -13.15 13.97 2.59
CA ASN A 435 -12.69 13.87 1.22
C ASN A 435 -13.55 14.78 0.33
N SER A 436 -13.00 15.20 -0.80
CA SER A 436 -13.63 16.19 -1.69
C SER A 436 -14.79 15.64 -2.54
N ASP A 437 -15.27 14.43 -2.25
CA ASP A 437 -16.22 13.64 -3.03
C ASP A 437 -17.62 13.56 -2.43
#